data_AF-A0A6V8NXR5-F1
#
_entry.id   AF-A0A6V8NXR5-F1
#
_cell.length_a   1.000
_cell.length_b   1.000
_cell.length_c   1.000
_cell.angle_alpha   90.00
_cell.angle_beta   90.00
_cell.angle_gamma   90.00
#
_symmetry.space_group_name_H-M   'P 1'
#
loop_
_entity.id
_entity.type
_entity.pdbx_description
1 polymer ?
#
loop_
_entity_poly.entity_id
_entity_poly.type
_entity_poly.pdbx_seq_one_letter_code
_entity_poly.pdbx_strand_id
1 'polypeptide(L)'
;MFLKDLLHIDWSNTDFNDQEAVKALLHHLANLVEALHRENLALKTENQRLKDENNHLKGERGKPDIKPKAPKKNGTDKRPEPKKEWTKGSKLDRVKIDETKIIKYEGSLPNDAQHKGYRSVVTQDIIIKTNNIEFRLERYYSPSEKKTYEAPLPDYVNGEFGALLKSWVLFWYFHSRMTENRIHQMLTDIGIRISVGEISNIITKNHEGFHQEKREIIRAGIQSSSYQHIDDTGARVKGTNQHFTVLCNDYFSAFFINPKKDRLAVIGILSQEEELSYLINPYALGF
;
A
#
# COMPACT_ATOMS: atom_id res chain seq x y z
N MET A 1 14.42 -46.49 -25.28
CA MET A 1 13.38 -46.99 -26.19
C MET A 1 13.46 -46.12 -27.44
N PHE A 2 13.84 -46.70 -28.59
CA PHE A 2 14.11 -45.91 -29.80
C PHE A 2 12.78 -45.47 -30.42
N LEU A 3 12.73 -44.27 -31.01
CA LEU A 3 11.53 -43.66 -31.60
C LEU A 3 10.83 -44.51 -32.69
N LYS A 4 11.48 -45.58 -33.16
CA LYS A 4 10.92 -46.55 -34.11
C LYS A 4 9.76 -47.35 -33.52
N ASP A 5 9.75 -47.58 -32.21
CA ASP A 5 8.80 -48.50 -31.57
C ASP A 5 7.41 -47.87 -31.33
N LEU A 6 7.28 -46.54 -31.37
CA LEU A 6 6.03 -45.85 -31.01
C LEU A 6 5.12 -45.52 -32.19
N LEU A 7 5.59 -45.65 -33.44
CA LEU A 7 4.90 -45.06 -34.59
C LEU A 7 4.49 -46.03 -35.69
N HIS A 8 4.83 -47.32 -35.65
CA HIS A 8 4.45 -48.30 -36.69
C HIS A 8 4.61 -47.78 -38.15
N ILE A 9 5.57 -46.89 -38.39
CA ILE A 9 5.87 -46.36 -39.72
C ILE A 9 7.28 -46.82 -40.08
N ASP A 10 7.34 -47.69 -41.09
CA ASP A 10 8.60 -48.13 -41.67
C ASP A 10 9.09 -47.10 -42.69
N TRP A 11 9.86 -46.14 -42.21
CA TRP A 11 10.48 -45.06 -43.01
C TRP A 11 11.41 -45.58 -44.13
N SER A 12 11.74 -46.89 -44.13
CA SER A 12 12.61 -47.53 -45.11
C SER A 12 11.96 -47.74 -46.49
N ASN A 13 10.62 -47.75 -46.56
CA ASN A 13 9.86 -48.18 -47.74
C ASN A 13 9.05 -47.05 -48.42
N THR A 14 9.25 -45.79 -48.03
CA THR A 14 8.52 -44.66 -48.62
C THR A 14 9.24 -44.14 -49.85
N ASP A 15 8.59 -44.16 -51.02
CA ASP A 15 9.10 -43.51 -52.22
C ASP A 15 8.88 -42.00 -52.13
N PHE A 16 9.96 -41.25 -51.89
CA PHE A 16 9.92 -39.79 -51.74
C PHE A 16 9.74 -39.04 -53.06
N ASN A 17 9.72 -39.73 -54.21
CA ASN A 17 9.40 -39.14 -55.50
C ASN A 17 7.91 -39.23 -55.85
N ASP A 18 7.11 -40.00 -55.09
CA ASP A 18 5.66 -40.04 -55.22
C ASP A 18 5.00 -38.94 -54.38
N GLN A 19 4.35 -38.01 -55.07
CA GLN A 19 3.68 -36.85 -54.46
C GLN A 19 2.52 -37.24 -53.54
N GLU A 20 1.81 -38.35 -53.81
CA GLU A 20 0.73 -38.85 -52.96
C GLU A 20 1.28 -39.45 -51.65
N ALA A 21 2.36 -40.25 -51.75
CA ALA A 21 3.03 -40.85 -50.60
C ALA A 21 3.61 -39.78 -49.64
N VAL A 22 4.25 -38.73 -50.20
CA VAL A 22 4.78 -37.60 -49.40
C VAL A 22 3.66 -36.82 -48.71
N LYS A 23 2.52 -36.62 -49.39
CA LYS A 23 1.36 -35.90 -48.82
C LYS A 23 0.68 -36.69 -47.69
N ALA A 24 0.61 -38.01 -47.80
CA ALA A 24 0.09 -38.87 -46.74
C ALA A 24 1.01 -38.83 -45.50
N LEU A 25 2.32 -38.86 -45.72
CA LEU A 25 3.32 -38.78 -44.65
C LEU A 25 3.32 -37.43 -43.94
N LEU A 26 3.18 -36.32 -44.67
CA LEU A 26 3.05 -34.98 -44.09
C LEU A 26 1.79 -34.83 -43.23
N HIS A 27 0.65 -35.39 -43.65
CA HIS A 27 -0.57 -35.40 -42.82
C HIS A 27 -0.37 -36.20 -41.54
N HIS A 28 0.28 -37.35 -41.62
CA HIS A 28 0.53 -38.16 -40.43
C HIS A 28 1.47 -37.45 -39.44
N LEU A 29 2.53 -36.81 -39.94
CA LEU A 29 3.42 -35.99 -39.13
C LEU A 29 2.70 -34.78 -38.51
N ALA A 30 1.83 -34.10 -39.25
CA ALA A 30 1.05 -32.99 -38.73
C ALA A 30 0.13 -33.42 -37.57
N ASN A 31 -0.55 -34.56 -37.72
CA ASN A 31 -1.41 -35.12 -36.67
C ASN A 31 -0.59 -35.52 -35.43
N LEU A 32 0.60 -36.08 -35.61
CA LEU A 32 1.48 -36.43 -34.51
C LEU A 32 2.00 -35.20 -33.77
N VAL A 33 2.41 -34.16 -34.51
CA VAL A 33 2.84 -32.89 -33.93
C VAL A 33 1.69 -32.25 -33.16
N GLU A 34 0.47 -32.33 -33.66
CA GLU A 34 -0.71 -31.82 -32.95
C GLU A 34 -0.98 -32.62 -31.67
N ALA A 35 -0.92 -33.95 -31.71
CA ALA A 35 -1.08 -34.80 -30.54
C ALA A 35 -0.01 -34.51 -29.47
N LEU A 36 1.26 -34.43 -29.88
CA LEU A 36 2.37 -34.07 -29.00
C LEU A 36 2.22 -32.66 -28.42
N HIS A 37 1.73 -31.71 -29.21
CA HIS A 37 1.49 -30.35 -28.73
C HIS A 37 0.40 -30.30 -27.66
N ARG A 38 -0.70 -31.03 -27.86
CA ARG A 38 -1.80 -31.15 -26.90
C ARG A 38 -1.31 -31.78 -25.59
N GLU A 39 -0.55 -32.86 -25.67
CA GLU A 39 0.02 -33.52 -24.49
C GLU A 39 1.02 -32.61 -23.76
N ASN A 40 1.88 -31.90 -24.50
CA ASN A 40 2.82 -30.95 -23.90
C ASN A 40 2.11 -29.81 -23.16
N LEU A 41 0.98 -29.32 -23.71
CA LEU A 41 0.16 -28.30 -23.08
C LEU A 41 -0.50 -28.81 -21.79
N ALA A 42 -1.03 -30.04 -21.83
CA ALA A 42 -1.61 -30.69 -20.66
C ALA A 42 -0.56 -30.89 -19.55
N LEU A 43 0.62 -31.41 -19.90
CA LEU A 43 1.75 -31.59 -18.97
C LEU A 43 2.23 -30.27 -18.37
N LYS A 44 2.32 -29.20 -19.17
CA LYS A 44 2.69 -27.86 -18.67
C LYS A 44 1.66 -27.33 -17.67
N THR A 45 0.38 -27.56 -17.94
CA THR A 45 -0.72 -27.14 -17.06
C THR A 45 -0.66 -27.88 -15.72
N GLU A 46 -0.49 -29.21 -15.75
CA GLU A 46 -0.38 -30.02 -14.53
C GLU A 46 0.89 -29.69 -13.74
N ASN A 47 2.02 -29.47 -14.41
CA ASN A 47 3.27 -29.07 -13.75
C ASN A 47 3.13 -27.71 -13.06
N GLN A 48 2.39 -26.76 -13.65
CA GLN A 48 2.08 -25.48 -13.02
C GLN A 48 1.17 -25.67 -11.80
N ARG A 49 0.13 -26.52 -11.89
CA ARG A 49 -0.75 -26.87 -10.76
C ARG A 49 0.03 -27.47 -9.58
N LEU A 50 0.92 -28.42 -9.85
CA LEU A 50 1.75 -29.06 -8.83
C LEU A 50 2.73 -28.08 -8.17
N LYS A 51 3.28 -27.12 -8.94
CA LYS A 51 4.12 -26.05 -8.38
C LYS A 51 3.34 -25.12 -7.46
N ASP A 52 2.13 -24.76 -7.85
CA ASP A 52 1.27 -23.88 -7.05
C ASP A 52 0.84 -24.58 -5.74
N GLU A 53 0.55 -25.88 -5.80
CA GLU A 53 0.27 -26.69 -4.60
C GLU A 53 1.50 -26.81 -3.67
N ASN A 54 2.70 -26.99 -4.25
CA ASN A 54 3.95 -27.04 -3.46
C ASN A 54 4.24 -25.72 -2.76
N ASN A 55 3.98 -24.59 -3.42
CA ASN A 55 4.11 -23.26 -2.82
C ASN A 55 3.07 -23.05 -1.71
N HIS A 56 1.83 -23.52 -1.90
CA HIS A 56 0.80 -23.48 -0.87
C HIS A 56 1.20 -24.25 0.38
N LEU A 57 1.70 -25.49 0.23
CA LEU A 57 2.19 -26.31 1.34
C LEU A 57 3.39 -25.68 2.08
N LYS A 58 4.15 -24.81 1.40
CA LYS A 58 5.27 -24.03 1.98
C LYS A 58 4.84 -22.70 2.61
N GLY A 59 3.55 -22.36 2.58
CA GLY A 59 3.02 -21.10 3.10
C GLY A 59 3.25 -19.89 2.18
N GLU A 60 3.64 -20.12 0.92
CA GLU A 60 3.81 -19.10 -0.11
C GLU A 60 2.57 -19.05 -1.03
N ARG A 61 2.40 -17.96 -1.78
CA ARG A 61 1.30 -17.83 -2.76
C ARG A 61 1.76 -18.38 -4.12
N GLY A 62 0.87 -19.13 -4.79
CA GLY A 62 1.06 -19.61 -6.17
C GLY A 62 1.23 -18.47 -7.18
N LYS A 63 1.63 -18.80 -8.40
CA LYS A 63 1.91 -17.82 -9.46
C LYS A 63 0.62 -17.05 -9.84
N PRO A 64 0.63 -15.70 -9.86
CA PRO A 64 -0.54 -14.94 -10.25
C PRO A 64 -0.89 -15.15 -11.72
N ASP A 65 -2.17 -15.35 -12.02
CA ASP A 65 -2.70 -15.44 -13.38
C ASP A 65 -2.68 -14.06 -14.05
N ILE A 66 -1.67 -13.82 -14.90
CA ILE A 66 -1.50 -12.57 -15.62
C ILE A 66 -2.22 -12.71 -16.96
N LYS A 67 -3.41 -12.11 -17.06
CA LYS A 67 -4.14 -12.04 -18.33
C LYS A 67 -3.29 -11.32 -19.39
N PRO A 68 -3.28 -11.80 -20.66
CA PRO A 68 -2.59 -11.12 -21.74
C PRO A 68 -3.12 -9.68 -21.89
N LYS A 69 -2.20 -8.71 -22.00
CA LYS A 69 -2.55 -7.30 -22.24
C LYS A 69 -3.34 -7.20 -23.55
N ALA A 70 -4.55 -6.66 -23.50
CA ALA A 70 -5.27 -6.26 -24.71
C ALA A 70 -4.40 -5.29 -25.54
N PRO A 71 -4.43 -5.38 -26.88
CA PRO A 71 -3.72 -4.43 -27.73
C PRO A 71 -4.27 -3.02 -27.46
N LYS A 72 -3.39 -2.12 -26.99
CA LYS A 72 -3.75 -0.71 -26.82
C LYS A 72 -4.18 -0.16 -28.19
N LYS A 73 -5.40 0.38 -28.27
CA LYS A 73 -5.78 1.27 -29.38
C LYS A 73 -4.81 2.45 -29.38
N ASN A 74 -4.23 2.73 -30.55
CA ASN A 74 -3.27 3.80 -30.79
C ASN A 74 -3.85 5.15 -30.33
N GLY A 75 -3.41 5.59 -29.15
CA GLY A 75 -3.54 6.98 -28.70
C GLY A 75 -2.48 7.82 -29.39
N THR A 76 -2.89 9.01 -29.81
CA THR A 76 -2.16 10.03 -30.56
C THR A 76 -0.66 10.13 -30.26
N ASP A 77 0.15 10.21 -31.32
CA ASP A 77 1.58 10.52 -31.32
C ASP A 77 1.86 11.84 -30.60
N LYS A 78 2.04 11.78 -29.28
CA LYS A 78 2.73 12.83 -28.54
C LYS A 78 4.22 12.64 -28.80
N ARG A 79 4.79 13.48 -29.66
CA ARG A 79 6.25 13.59 -29.85
C ARG A 79 6.94 13.61 -28.47
N PRO A 80 7.96 12.77 -28.23
CA PRO A 80 8.69 12.83 -26.98
C PRO A 80 9.30 14.22 -26.84
N GLU A 81 8.91 14.96 -25.81
CA GLU A 81 9.60 16.21 -25.47
C GLU A 81 11.08 15.89 -25.21
N PRO A 82 12.00 16.76 -25.65
CA PRO A 82 13.42 16.55 -25.39
C PRO A 82 13.63 16.46 -23.89
N LYS A 83 14.20 15.34 -23.44
CA LYS A 83 14.56 15.15 -22.03
C LYS A 83 15.49 16.29 -21.63
N LYS A 84 15.02 17.14 -20.72
CA LYS A 84 15.86 18.18 -20.09
C LYS A 84 17.10 17.48 -19.54
N GLU A 85 18.28 17.97 -19.92
CA GLU A 85 19.54 17.50 -19.36
C GLU A 85 19.49 17.71 -17.85
N TRP A 86 19.63 16.61 -17.12
CA TRP A 86 19.62 16.65 -15.67
C TRP A 86 20.89 17.32 -15.18
N THR A 87 20.75 18.49 -14.58
CA THR A 87 21.83 19.15 -13.83
C THR A 87 21.65 18.89 -12.35
N LYS A 88 22.67 18.29 -11.72
CA LYS A 88 22.72 18.08 -10.26
C LYS A 88 22.83 19.45 -9.57
N GLY A 89 21.71 19.98 -9.08
CA GLY A 89 21.73 21.18 -8.25
C GLY A 89 22.54 20.97 -6.96
N SER A 90 23.22 22.03 -6.50
CA SER A 90 23.69 22.12 -5.11
C SER A 90 22.51 21.84 -4.18
N LYS A 91 22.68 20.91 -3.23
CA LYS A 91 21.65 20.56 -2.24
C LYS A 91 22.00 21.04 -0.83
N LEU A 92 23.27 21.39 -0.59
CA LEU A 92 23.79 21.67 0.76
C LEU A 92 23.24 22.98 1.34
N ASP A 93 23.01 23.97 0.48
CA ASP A 93 22.41 25.27 0.82
C ASP A 93 20.97 25.15 1.35
N ARG A 94 20.29 24.04 1.05
CA ARG A 94 18.91 23.77 1.50
C ARG A 94 18.84 22.91 2.76
N VAL A 95 19.95 22.36 3.22
CA VAL A 95 19.99 21.52 4.42
C VAL A 95 19.98 22.44 5.64
N LYS A 96 18.96 22.33 6.49
CA LYS A 96 18.92 23.00 7.79
C LYS A 96 19.99 22.39 8.69
N ILE A 97 20.85 23.21 9.26
CA ILE A 97 21.87 22.79 10.23
C ILE A 97 21.29 22.95 11.64
N ASP A 98 21.07 21.83 12.33
CA ASP A 98 20.55 21.85 13.70
C ASP A 98 21.67 22.10 14.74
N GLU A 99 22.88 21.63 14.48
CA GLU A 99 24.06 21.81 15.35
C GLU A 99 25.32 22.01 14.50
N THR A 100 26.19 22.95 14.91
CA THR A 100 27.53 23.14 14.31
C THR A 100 28.60 22.79 15.32
N LYS A 101 29.47 21.83 14.99
CA LYS A 101 30.62 21.44 15.81
C LYS A 101 31.92 21.90 15.15
N ILE A 102 32.73 22.65 15.89
CA ILE A 102 34.07 23.04 15.44
C ILE A 102 35.06 21.97 15.90
N ILE A 103 35.68 21.30 14.93
CA ILE A 103 36.78 20.37 15.20
C ILE A 103 38.08 21.18 15.20
N LYS A 104 38.75 21.25 16.35
CA LYS A 104 40.06 21.89 16.46
C LYS A 104 41.11 20.99 15.83
N TYR A 105 42.10 21.59 15.16
CA TYR A 105 43.25 20.85 14.67
C TYR A 105 44.08 20.36 15.88
N GLU A 106 44.39 19.07 15.91
CA GLU A 106 45.26 18.44 16.90
C GLU A 106 46.55 17.97 16.21
N GLY A 107 47.69 18.53 16.63
CA GLY A 107 48.99 18.24 16.04
C GLY A 107 49.95 19.43 16.11
N SER A 108 51.23 19.21 15.81
CA SER A 108 52.19 20.30 15.65
C SER A 108 51.97 20.99 14.30
N LEU A 109 51.83 22.31 14.35
CA LEU A 109 51.80 23.15 13.16
C LEU A 109 53.19 23.75 12.92
N PRO A 110 53.59 23.94 11.65
CA PRO A 110 54.73 24.80 11.31
C PRO A 110 54.58 26.21 11.90
N ASN A 111 55.70 26.88 12.20
CA ASN A 111 55.70 28.21 12.81
C ASN A 111 55.05 29.30 11.93
N ASP A 112 55.01 29.08 10.62
CA ASP A 112 54.40 29.95 9.62
C ASP A 112 52.92 29.61 9.35
N ALA A 113 52.37 28.56 9.97
CA ALA A 113 50.99 28.16 9.78
C ALA A 113 50.02 29.22 10.32
N GLN A 114 49.12 29.69 9.45
CA GLN A 114 48.09 30.67 9.80
C GLN A 114 46.70 30.04 9.74
N HIS A 115 45.83 30.48 10.65
CA HIS A 115 44.44 30.05 10.65
C HIS A 115 43.72 30.57 9.39
N LYS A 116 43.30 29.65 8.51
CA LYS A 116 42.61 29.95 7.24
C LYS A 116 41.08 29.71 7.30
N GLY A 117 40.48 29.89 8.47
CA GLY A 117 39.05 29.64 8.67
C GLY A 117 38.69 28.15 8.65
N TYR A 118 37.40 27.87 8.42
CA TYR A 118 36.84 26.51 8.48
C TYR A 118 36.37 26.02 7.12
N ARG A 119 36.56 24.73 6.85
CA ARG A 119 35.88 24.01 5.77
C ARG A 119 34.68 23.27 6.36
N SER A 120 33.47 23.58 5.89
CA SER A 120 32.26 22.88 6.32
C SER A 120 32.11 21.52 5.65
N VAL A 121 31.82 20.49 6.45
CA VAL A 121 31.36 19.18 5.99
C VAL A 121 30.03 18.91 6.67
N VAL A 122 28.98 18.71 5.87
CA VAL A 122 27.60 18.49 6.38
C VAL A 122 27.25 17.01 6.25
N THR A 123 26.86 16.40 7.37
CA THR A 123 26.33 15.03 7.42
C THR A 123 24.87 15.10 7.83
N GLN A 124 24.00 14.42 7.09
CA GLN A 124 22.58 14.27 7.43
C GLN A 124 22.38 12.87 8.01
N ASP A 125 21.85 12.80 9.22
CA ASP A 125 21.63 11.55 9.95
C ASP A 125 20.27 11.59 10.68
N ILE A 126 19.81 10.45 11.19
CA ILE A 126 18.55 10.30 11.91
C ILE A 126 18.81 9.67 13.28
N ILE A 127 18.33 10.32 14.34
CA ILE A 127 18.39 9.80 15.71
C ILE A 127 17.06 9.13 16.03
N ILE A 128 17.09 7.81 16.25
CA ILE A 128 15.94 7.03 16.72
C ILE A 128 16.23 6.53 18.14
N LYS A 129 15.45 6.98 19.12
CA LYS A 129 15.58 6.58 20.52
C LYS A 129 14.24 6.66 21.25
N THR A 130 14.14 5.97 22.38
CA THR A 130 12.99 6.10 23.29
C THR A 130 12.98 7.46 24.00
N ASN A 131 11.78 7.88 24.42
CA ASN A 131 11.58 9.06 25.25
C ASN A 131 10.56 8.73 26.35
N ASN A 132 11.02 8.03 27.39
CA ASN A 132 10.16 7.57 28.49
C ASN A 132 10.16 8.61 29.61
N ILE A 133 8.99 8.99 30.08
CA ILE A 133 8.79 9.98 31.15
C ILE A 133 8.05 9.29 32.30
N GLU A 134 8.62 9.34 33.51
CA GLU A 134 7.95 8.86 34.72
C GLU A 134 7.23 10.03 35.40
N PHE A 135 5.90 9.92 35.54
CA PHE A 135 5.09 10.87 36.31
C PHE A 135 4.87 10.33 37.72
N ARG A 136 5.56 10.91 38.70
CA ARG A 136 5.40 10.57 40.12
C ARG A 136 4.35 11.49 40.73
N LEU A 137 3.12 11.00 40.81
CA LEU A 137 2.01 11.75 41.42
C LEU A 137 2.18 11.78 42.93
N GLU A 138 2.16 12.98 43.51
CA GLU A 138 2.23 13.15 44.95
C GLU A 138 0.93 12.67 45.60
N ARG A 139 1.04 11.94 46.71
CA ARG A 139 -0.09 11.31 47.39
C ARG A 139 -0.01 11.51 48.90
N TYR A 140 -1.16 11.80 49.49
CA TYR A 140 -1.33 11.96 50.94
C TYR A 140 -2.49 11.10 51.42
N TYR A 141 -2.30 10.36 52.51
CA TYR A 141 -3.38 9.60 53.14
C TYR A 141 -3.84 10.33 54.41
N SER A 142 -5.16 10.49 54.57
CA SER A 142 -5.81 11.01 55.77
C SER A 142 -6.42 9.83 56.55
N PRO A 143 -5.83 9.39 57.67
CA PRO A 143 -6.38 8.30 58.48
C PRO A 143 -7.74 8.63 59.09
N SER A 144 -7.96 9.90 59.46
CA SER A 144 -9.23 10.38 60.04
C SER A 144 -10.37 10.28 59.03
N GLU A 145 -10.11 10.64 57.77
CA GLU A 145 -11.10 10.60 56.70
C GLU A 145 -11.12 9.27 55.93
N LYS A 146 -10.15 8.39 56.20
CA LYS A 146 -9.90 7.14 55.45
C LYS A 146 -9.80 7.39 53.93
N LYS A 147 -9.18 8.50 53.54
CA LYS A 147 -9.14 8.97 52.15
C LYS A 147 -7.70 9.24 51.70
N THR A 148 -7.41 8.93 50.44
CA THR A 148 -6.16 9.30 49.77
C THR A 148 -6.41 10.48 48.85
N TYR A 149 -5.57 11.50 48.95
CA TYR A 149 -5.48 12.65 48.07
C TYR A 149 -4.30 12.44 47.13
N GLU A 150 -4.49 12.64 45.84
CA GLU A 150 -3.49 12.41 44.81
C GLU A 150 -3.46 13.59 43.85
N ALA A 151 -2.25 14.01 43.45
CA ALA A 151 -2.07 15.04 42.43
C ALA A 151 -2.65 14.54 41.09
N PRO A 152 -3.41 15.37 40.35
CA PRO A 152 -3.98 14.96 39.08
C PRO A 152 -2.87 14.77 38.04
N LEU A 153 -3.06 13.80 37.15
CA LEU A 153 -2.22 13.64 35.98
C LEU A 153 -2.51 14.78 34.98
N PRO A 154 -1.52 15.33 34.25
CA PRO A 154 -1.78 16.35 33.24
C PRO A 154 -2.70 15.84 32.13
N ASP A 155 -3.63 16.70 31.67
CA ASP A 155 -4.68 16.34 30.70
C ASP A 155 -4.17 15.74 29.38
N TYR A 156 -2.94 16.08 28.98
CA TYR A 156 -2.32 15.59 27.75
C TYR A 156 -1.76 14.16 27.87
N VAL A 157 -1.67 13.62 29.09
CA VAL A 157 -1.16 12.26 29.34
C VAL A 157 -2.35 11.30 29.36
N ASN A 158 -2.50 10.52 28.29
CA ASN A 158 -3.57 9.55 28.16
C ASN A 158 -3.02 8.16 27.82
N GLY A 159 -3.08 7.28 28.81
CA GLY A 159 -2.59 5.90 28.75
C GLY A 159 -1.06 5.79 28.81
N GLU A 160 -0.56 4.59 28.55
CA GLU A 160 0.86 4.25 28.67
C GLU A 160 1.71 4.75 27.48
N PHE A 161 1.08 4.96 26.33
CA PHE A 161 1.72 5.38 25.09
C PHE A 161 1.37 6.81 24.72
N GLY A 162 2.41 7.65 24.59
CA GLY A 162 2.27 9.06 24.25
C GLY A 162 1.73 9.31 22.83
N ALA A 163 1.15 10.50 22.62
CA ALA A 163 0.52 10.90 21.36
C ALA A 163 1.47 10.81 20.14
N LEU A 164 2.75 11.13 20.31
CA LEU A 164 3.74 11.06 19.23
C LEU A 164 4.01 9.62 18.78
N LEU A 165 4.03 8.66 19.71
CA LEU A 165 4.19 7.25 19.34
C LEU A 165 2.97 6.77 18.56
N LYS A 166 1.77 7.11 19.04
CA LYS A 166 0.51 6.77 18.38
C LYS A 166 0.44 7.35 16.96
N SER A 167 0.87 8.60 16.76
CA SER A 167 0.90 9.22 15.43
C SER A 167 1.88 8.54 14.48
N TRP A 168 3.06 8.13 14.95
CA TRP A 168 4.01 7.35 14.15
C TRP A 168 3.47 5.98 13.76
N VAL A 169 2.81 5.27 14.68
CA VAL A 169 2.15 3.99 14.37
C VAL A 169 1.12 4.16 13.25
N LEU A 170 0.25 5.17 13.35
CA LEU A 170 -0.73 5.49 12.31
C LEU A 170 -0.07 5.85 10.98
N PHE A 171 0.99 6.67 11.01
CA PHE A 171 1.76 7.04 9.83
C PHE A 171 2.38 5.80 9.15
N TRP A 172 3.07 4.95 9.90
CA TRP A 172 3.70 3.76 9.33
C TRP A 172 2.69 2.78 8.75
N TYR A 173 1.52 2.64 9.38
CA TYR A 173 0.49 1.75 8.89
C TYR A 173 -0.20 2.30 7.63
N PHE A 174 -0.74 3.52 7.69
CA PHE A 174 -1.56 4.07 6.60
C PHE A 174 -0.74 4.66 5.46
N HIS A 175 0.32 5.41 5.77
CA HIS A 175 1.17 6.05 4.77
C HIS A 175 2.25 5.09 4.27
N SER A 176 3.04 4.52 5.17
CA SER A 176 4.18 3.66 4.79
C SER A 176 3.80 2.21 4.50
N ARG A 177 2.53 1.82 4.70
CA ARG A 177 1.99 0.48 4.42
C ARG A 177 2.74 -0.65 5.14
N MET A 178 3.28 -0.37 6.31
CA MET A 178 3.92 -1.38 7.15
C MET A 178 2.87 -2.28 7.81
N THR A 179 3.15 -3.58 7.90
CA THR A 179 2.29 -4.52 8.65
C THR A 179 2.45 -4.30 10.15
N GLU A 180 1.42 -4.63 10.94
CA GLU A 180 1.46 -4.50 12.41
C GLU A 180 2.66 -5.22 13.02
N ASN A 181 3.02 -6.42 12.54
CA ASN A 181 4.19 -7.15 13.00
C ASN A 181 5.52 -6.44 12.69
N ARG A 182 5.62 -5.72 11.57
CA ARG A 182 6.82 -4.95 11.23
C ARG A 182 6.93 -3.69 12.09
N ILE A 183 5.81 -3.03 12.36
CA ILE A 183 5.75 -1.90 13.29
C ILE A 183 6.15 -2.37 14.69
N HIS A 184 5.58 -3.48 15.15
CA HIS A 184 5.93 -4.10 16.43
C HIS A 184 7.43 -4.37 16.53
N GLN A 185 8.01 -5.10 15.55
CA GLN A 185 9.44 -5.41 15.53
C GLN A 185 10.30 -4.15 15.63
N MET A 186 9.99 -3.14 14.81
CA MET A 186 10.74 -1.89 14.81
C MET A 186 10.66 -1.17 16.17
N LEU A 187 9.46 -1.09 16.76
CA LEU A 187 9.28 -0.47 18.07
C LEU A 187 10.04 -1.24 19.17
N THR A 188 10.02 -2.58 19.15
CA THR A 188 10.77 -3.40 20.09
C THR A 188 12.27 -3.28 19.91
N ASP A 189 12.77 -3.17 18.68
CA ASP A 189 14.19 -2.98 18.38
C ASP A 189 14.71 -1.64 18.90
N ILE A 190 13.85 -0.61 18.89
CA ILE A 190 14.13 0.71 19.49
C ILE A 190 14.10 0.65 21.03
N GLY A 191 13.46 -0.36 21.61
CA GLY A 191 13.32 -0.55 23.06
C GLY A 191 11.96 -0.15 23.63
N ILE A 192 10.95 0.09 22.77
CA ILE A 192 9.57 0.30 23.22
C ILE A 192 8.93 -1.05 23.56
N ARG A 193 8.34 -1.14 24.75
CA ARG A 193 7.57 -2.31 25.18
C ARG A 193 6.10 -2.11 24.82
N ILE A 194 5.65 -2.72 23.73
CA ILE A 194 4.27 -2.65 23.24
C ILE A 194 3.85 -4.00 22.69
N SER A 195 2.57 -4.37 22.82
CA SER A 195 2.04 -5.58 22.22
C SER A 195 1.48 -5.33 20.82
N VAL A 196 1.40 -6.37 19.98
CA VAL A 196 0.72 -6.29 18.68
C VAL A 196 -0.75 -5.89 18.84
N GLY A 197 -1.43 -6.38 19.89
CA GLY A 197 -2.81 -6.02 20.18
C GLY A 197 -2.99 -4.53 20.48
N GLU A 198 -2.03 -3.91 21.16
CA GLU A 198 -2.08 -2.47 21.43
C GLU A 198 -1.80 -1.64 20.17
N ILE A 199 -0.90 -2.10 19.29
CA ILE A 199 -0.73 -1.50 17.96
C ILE A 199 -2.05 -1.54 17.18
N SER A 200 -2.76 -2.68 17.22
CA SER A 200 -4.08 -2.81 16.60
C SER A 200 -5.11 -1.86 17.22
N ASN A 201 -5.11 -1.69 18.55
CA ASN A 201 -5.96 -0.72 19.24
C ASN A 201 -5.68 0.71 18.76
N ILE A 202 -4.41 1.10 18.67
CA ILE A 202 -4.00 2.42 18.17
C ILE A 202 -4.50 2.65 16.74
N ILE A 203 -4.52 1.60 15.90
CA ILE A 203 -4.93 1.68 14.50
C ILE A 203 -6.46 1.66 14.31
N THR A 204 -7.23 1.17 15.28
CA THR A 204 -8.66 0.85 15.05
C THR A 204 -9.64 1.48 16.03
N LYS A 205 -9.19 1.95 17.20
CA LYS A 205 -10.05 2.46 18.28
C LYS A 205 -9.93 3.97 18.46
N ASN A 206 -10.93 4.56 19.12
CA ASN A 206 -10.97 5.98 19.50
C ASN A 206 -10.87 6.94 18.30
N HIS A 207 -11.57 6.60 17.21
CA HIS A 207 -11.56 7.34 15.95
C HIS A 207 -12.75 8.29 15.80
N GLU A 208 -13.55 8.49 16.84
CA GLU A 208 -14.74 9.35 16.81
C GLU A 208 -14.38 10.78 16.39
N GLY A 209 -13.25 11.30 16.88
CA GLY A 209 -12.71 12.59 16.45
C GLY A 209 -12.38 12.63 14.96
N PHE A 210 -11.71 11.61 14.43
CA PHE A 210 -11.43 11.51 12.98
C PHE A 210 -12.70 11.34 12.14
N HIS A 211 -13.71 10.62 12.65
CA HIS A 211 -15.00 10.48 11.99
C HIS A 211 -15.75 11.81 11.95
N GLN A 212 -15.70 12.59 13.04
CA GLN A 212 -16.24 13.93 13.07
C GLN A 212 -15.52 14.86 12.09
N GLU A 213 -14.20 14.92 12.16
CA GLU A 213 -13.37 15.73 11.26
C GLU A 213 -13.62 15.36 9.80
N LYS A 214 -13.69 14.05 9.47
CA LYS A 214 -14.05 13.58 8.13
C LYS A 214 -15.40 14.14 7.67
N ARG A 215 -16.44 14.08 8.51
CA ARG A 215 -17.78 14.61 8.16
C ARG A 215 -17.73 16.12 7.92
N GLU A 216 -17.00 16.85 8.75
CA GLU A 216 -16.84 18.31 8.63
C GLU A 216 -16.10 18.70 7.35
N ILE A 217 -15.01 18.01 7.02
CA ILE A 217 -14.25 18.19 5.78
C ILE A 217 -15.13 17.91 4.56
N ILE A 218 -15.92 16.83 4.57
CA ILE A 218 -16.78 16.51 3.42
C ILE A 218 -17.88 17.56 3.25
N ARG A 219 -18.52 17.99 4.34
CA ARG A 219 -19.55 19.03 4.30
C ARG A 219 -18.99 20.33 3.72
N ALA A 220 -17.83 20.79 4.21
CA ALA A 220 -17.16 21.96 3.70
C ALA A 220 -16.71 21.77 2.23
N GLY A 221 -16.18 20.59 1.90
CA GLY A 221 -15.74 20.23 0.56
C GLY A 221 -16.87 20.26 -0.47
N ILE A 222 -18.04 19.72 -0.14
CA ILE A 222 -19.22 19.77 -1.00
C ILE A 222 -19.68 21.22 -1.22
N GLN A 223 -19.66 22.04 -0.17
CA GLN A 223 -20.05 23.46 -0.25
C GLN A 223 -19.03 24.34 -0.99
N SER A 224 -17.78 23.90 -1.11
CA SER A 224 -16.70 24.68 -1.74
C SER A 224 -16.79 24.80 -3.27
N SER A 225 -17.63 24.00 -3.92
CA SER A 225 -17.76 24.00 -5.38
C SER A 225 -19.19 23.70 -5.83
N SER A 226 -19.60 24.31 -6.95
CA SER A 226 -20.87 24.03 -7.63
C SER A 226 -20.87 22.70 -8.38
N TYR A 227 -19.72 22.05 -8.52
CA TYR A 227 -19.59 20.72 -9.13
C TYR A 227 -18.84 19.77 -8.22
N GLN A 228 -19.16 18.49 -8.35
CA GLN A 228 -18.44 17.40 -7.71
C GLN A 228 -18.12 16.35 -8.78
N HIS A 229 -16.93 15.78 -8.72
CA HIS A 229 -16.57 14.59 -9.47
C HIS A 229 -16.80 13.37 -8.58
N ILE A 230 -17.41 12.34 -9.17
CA ILE A 230 -17.63 11.06 -8.51
C ILE A 230 -17.19 9.94 -9.44
N ASP A 231 -16.39 9.03 -8.90
CA ASP A 231 -15.96 7.81 -9.58
C ASP A 231 -16.01 6.64 -8.60
N ASP A 232 -16.08 5.42 -9.10
CA ASP A 232 -16.09 4.23 -8.26
C ASP A 232 -15.30 3.06 -8.86
N THR A 233 -14.74 2.26 -7.96
CA THR A 233 -14.06 1.01 -8.31
C THR A 233 -14.50 -0.12 -7.39
N GLY A 234 -14.51 -1.36 -7.90
CA GLY A 234 -14.86 -2.52 -7.09
C GLY A 234 -13.76 -2.86 -6.08
N ALA A 235 -14.14 -3.16 -4.85
CA ALA A 235 -13.23 -3.63 -3.80
C ALA A 235 -13.84 -4.83 -3.07
N ARG A 236 -13.01 -5.73 -2.51
CA ARG A 236 -13.49 -6.74 -1.56
C ARG A 236 -13.17 -6.33 -0.13
N VAL A 237 -14.20 -6.25 0.70
CA VAL A 237 -14.09 -5.94 2.12
C VAL A 237 -14.64 -7.13 2.90
N LYS A 238 -13.81 -7.74 3.74
CA LYS A 238 -14.14 -8.94 4.53
C LYS A 238 -14.77 -10.08 3.69
N GLY A 239 -14.31 -10.25 2.45
CA GLY A 239 -14.83 -11.29 1.56
C GLY A 239 -16.14 -10.94 0.86
N THR A 240 -16.66 -9.71 0.97
CA THR A 240 -17.86 -9.27 0.23
C THR A 240 -17.45 -8.23 -0.82
N ASN A 241 -18.03 -8.31 -2.01
CA ASN A 241 -17.86 -7.28 -3.03
C ASN A 241 -18.52 -5.98 -2.55
N GLN A 242 -17.81 -4.88 -2.68
CA GLN A 242 -18.21 -3.53 -2.30
C GLN A 242 -17.75 -2.56 -3.39
N HIS A 243 -18.24 -1.34 -3.33
CA HIS A 243 -17.84 -0.25 -4.21
C HIS A 243 -17.09 0.81 -3.41
N PHE A 244 -15.87 1.09 -3.83
CA PHE A 244 -15.07 2.19 -3.32
C PHE A 244 -15.34 3.42 -4.17
N THR A 245 -16.03 4.41 -3.60
CA THR A 245 -16.41 5.64 -4.28
C THR A 245 -15.47 6.77 -3.86
N VAL A 246 -14.97 7.52 -4.83
CA VAL A 246 -14.28 8.79 -4.60
C VAL A 246 -15.22 9.94 -4.93
N LEU A 247 -15.31 10.91 -4.01
CA LEU A 247 -15.96 12.19 -4.20
C LEU A 247 -14.88 13.27 -4.14
N CYS A 248 -14.72 14.07 -5.17
CA CYS A 248 -13.69 15.10 -5.17
C CYS A 248 -14.04 16.33 -6.00
N ASN A 249 -13.31 17.41 -5.72
CA ASN A 249 -13.19 18.59 -6.55
C ASN A 249 -11.76 19.14 -6.40
N ASP A 250 -11.51 20.37 -6.86
CA ASP A 250 -10.19 20.98 -6.85
C ASP A 250 -9.60 21.16 -5.43
N TYR A 251 -10.44 21.17 -4.40
CA TYR A 251 -10.07 21.47 -3.01
C TYR A 251 -10.03 20.24 -2.09
N PHE A 252 -10.73 19.15 -2.41
CA PHE A 252 -10.77 17.98 -1.55
C PHE A 252 -11.00 16.65 -2.29
N SER A 253 -10.68 15.57 -1.60
CA SER A 253 -11.05 14.21 -2.00
C SER A 253 -11.49 13.42 -0.77
N ALA A 254 -12.62 12.74 -0.90
CA ALA A 254 -13.19 11.87 0.13
C ALA A 254 -13.49 10.50 -0.45
N PHE A 255 -13.32 9.49 0.40
CA PHE A 255 -13.47 8.09 0.01
C PHE A 255 -14.52 7.38 0.86
N PHE A 256 -15.32 6.55 0.20
CA PHE A 256 -16.43 5.82 0.77
C PHE A 256 -16.39 4.36 0.33
N ILE A 257 -16.89 3.47 1.20
CA ILE A 257 -17.09 2.07 0.88
C ILE A 257 -18.59 1.81 1.04
N ASN A 258 -19.24 1.42 -0.05
CA ASN A 258 -20.67 1.16 -0.08
C ASN A 258 -20.97 -0.23 -0.63
N PRO A 259 -22.00 -0.93 -0.13
CA PRO A 259 -22.38 -2.25 -0.63
C PRO A 259 -23.00 -2.22 -2.02
N LYS A 260 -23.54 -1.07 -2.44
CA LYS A 260 -24.25 -0.89 -3.71
C LYS A 260 -23.66 0.27 -4.50
N LYS A 261 -23.82 0.18 -5.82
CA LYS A 261 -23.60 1.25 -6.79
C LYS A 261 -24.94 1.61 -7.43
N ASP A 262 -25.79 2.29 -6.66
CA ASP A 262 -27.08 2.78 -7.14
C ASP A 262 -27.23 4.28 -6.86
N ARG A 263 -28.30 4.86 -7.39
CA ARG A 263 -28.61 6.29 -7.23
C ARG A 263 -28.73 6.68 -5.75
N LEU A 264 -29.26 5.80 -4.90
CA LEU A 264 -29.45 6.10 -3.48
C LEU A 264 -28.13 6.17 -2.74
N ALA A 265 -27.16 5.30 -3.06
CA ALA A 265 -25.81 5.36 -2.52
C ALA A 265 -25.12 6.69 -2.88
N VAL A 266 -25.28 7.17 -4.12
CA VAL A 266 -24.74 8.48 -4.54
C VAL A 266 -25.41 9.63 -3.78
N ILE A 267 -26.73 9.61 -3.63
CA ILE A 267 -27.45 10.65 -2.88
C ILE A 267 -27.00 10.65 -1.42
N GLY A 268 -26.84 9.49 -0.79
CA GLY A 268 -26.37 9.39 0.61
C GLY A 268 -24.96 9.93 0.80
N ILE A 269 -24.06 9.68 -0.15
CA ILE A 269 -22.72 10.27 -0.14
C ILE A 269 -22.78 11.80 -0.31
N LEU A 270 -23.69 12.34 -1.11
CA LEU A 270 -23.79 13.79 -1.29
C LEU A 270 -24.51 14.49 -0.13
N SER A 271 -25.51 13.84 0.48
CA SER A 271 -26.25 14.41 1.62
C SER A 271 -25.44 14.36 2.92
N GLN A 272 -24.56 13.37 3.07
CA GLN A 272 -23.87 13.06 4.32
C GLN A 272 -24.85 12.80 5.49
N GLU A 273 -26.07 12.36 5.19
CA GLU A 273 -27.08 11.98 6.18
C GLU A 273 -27.06 10.47 6.41
N GLU A 274 -27.30 10.04 7.65
CA GLU A 274 -27.41 8.61 7.99
C GLU A 274 -28.67 7.98 7.40
N GLU A 275 -29.76 8.76 7.33
CA GLU A 275 -31.02 8.39 6.69
C GLU A 275 -31.33 9.36 5.55
N LEU A 276 -31.79 8.82 4.41
CA LEU A 276 -32.22 9.65 3.30
C LEU A 276 -33.59 10.24 3.58
N SER A 277 -33.65 11.58 3.64
CA SER A 277 -34.90 12.32 3.66
C SER A 277 -35.47 12.47 2.24
N TYR A 278 -36.78 12.23 2.09
CA TYR A 278 -37.47 12.35 0.80
C TYR A 278 -38.57 13.39 0.91
N LEU A 279 -38.68 14.26 -0.09
CA LEU A 279 -39.84 15.13 -0.26
C LEU A 279 -40.88 14.41 -1.10
N ILE A 280 -42.09 14.29 -0.56
CA ILE A 280 -43.24 13.74 -1.27
C ILE A 280 -43.82 14.86 -2.15
N ASN A 281 -43.90 14.61 -3.45
CA ASN A 281 -44.60 15.52 -4.37
C ASN A 281 -46.03 15.01 -4.65
N PRO A 282 -46.93 15.85 -5.19
CA PRO A 282 -48.31 15.43 -5.50
C PRO A 282 -48.40 14.21 -6.43
N TYR A 283 -47.41 13.99 -7.30
CA TYR A 283 -47.34 12.81 -8.18
C TYR A 283 -47.14 11.50 -7.42
N ALA A 284 -46.39 11.52 -6.31
CA ALA A 284 -46.17 10.36 -5.46
C ALA A 284 -47.42 9.96 -4.65
N LEU A 285 -48.37 10.89 -4.44
CA LEU A 285 -49.64 10.66 -3.75
C LEU A 285 -50.77 10.20 -4.69
N GLY A 286 -50.54 10.16 -5.99
CA GLY A 286 -51.54 9.84 -7.02
C GLY A 286 -51.65 8.35 -7.38
N PHE A 287 -51.01 7.46 -6.62
CA PHE A 287 -51.05 5.99 -6.79
C PHE A 287 -51.76 5.31 -5.62
#